data_AF-X0VZP2-F1
#
_entry.id   AF-X0VZP2-F1
#
_cell.length_a   1.000
_cell.length_b   1.000
_cell.length_c   1.000
_cell.angle_alpha   90.00
_cell.angle_beta   90.00
_cell.angle_gamma   90.00
#
_symmetry.space_group_name_H-M   'P 1'
#
loop_
_entity.id
_entity.type
_entity.pdbx_description
1 polymer ?
#
loop_
_entity_poly.entity_id
_entity_poly.type
_entity_poly.pdbx_seq_one_letter_code
_entity_poly.pdbx_strand_id
1 'polypeptide(L)'
;MTVTAGLIEIRWHGRGGQGAVTSTELVAQAAINEGKYAQAFPAFGAERRGAPVVAFIRIDSSRPIRVRAEIVEPDIVVVLDPSLLRVVDVTSGLKASGILVVNTPKEPEEIIKEFGLKWSLATVDATEIARELLGVPIVNTAMIGALLKAE
;
A
#
# COMPACT_ATOMS: atom_id res chain seq x y z
N MET A 1 -12.60 4.60 6.56
CA MET A 1 -12.34 3.87 5.30
C MET A 1 -13.66 3.46 4.66
N THR A 2 -13.94 3.73 3.39
CA THR A 2 -15.24 3.42 2.75
C THR A 2 -15.24 2.03 2.10
N VAL A 3 -15.09 1.01 2.93
CA VAL A 3 -15.18 -0.39 2.49
C VAL A 3 -16.63 -0.69 2.06
N THR A 4 -16.88 -0.75 0.75
CA THR A 4 -18.12 -1.32 0.20
C THR A 4 -18.22 -2.80 0.59
N ALA A 5 -19.43 -3.38 0.59
CA ALA A 5 -19.64 -4.74 1.10
C ALA A 5 -18.66 -5.76 0.47
N GLY A 6 -17.78 -6.35 1.29
CA GLY A 6 -16.80 -7.33 0.83
C GLY A 6 -15.47 -7.26 1.57
N LEU A 7 -14.63 -8.26 1.31
CA LEU A 7 -13.23 -8.32 1.74
C LEU A 7 -12.39 -7.45 0.79
N ILE A 8 -11.70 -6.47 1.35
CA ILE A 8 -10.67 -5.69 0.65
C ILE A 8 -9.29 -6.18 1.07
N GLU A 9 -8.46 -6.47 0.08
CA GLU A 9 -7.10 -6.97 0.26
C GLU A 9 -6.09 -5.97 -0.30
N ILE A 10 -5.18 -5.49 0.54
CA ILE A 10 -4.21 -4.45 0.17
C ILE A 10 -2.79 -4.95 0.42
N ARG A 11 -1.91 -4.76 -0.56
CA ARG A 11 -0.50 -5.11 -0.48
C ARG A 11 0.39 -3.87 -0.54
N TRP A 12 1.17 -3.65 0.48
CA TRP A 12 2.12 -2.56 0.60
C TRP A 12 3.52 -3.03 0.25
N HIS A 13 4.19 -2.27 -0.61
CA HIS A 13 5.60 -2.42 -0.95
C HIS A 13 6.37 -1.23 -0.42
N GLY A 14 7.45 -1.50 0.29
CA GLY A 14 8.38 -0.49 0.76
C GLY A 14 9.77 -1.05 0.95
N ARG A 15 10.61 -0.30 1.66
CA ARG A 15 11.92 -0.75 2.12
C ARG A 15 11.96 -0.85 3.63
N GLY A 16 12.84 -1.72 4.14
CA GLY A 16 13.11 -1.83 5.58
C GLY A 16 13.40 -0.47 6.21
N GLY A 17 12.50 -0.02 7.09
CA GLY A 17 12.55 1.28 7.77
C GLY A 17 11.64 2.38 7.19
N GLN A 18 10.91 2.14 6.09
CA GLN A 18 9.99 3.12 5.50
C GLN A 18 8.57 3.09 6.07
N GLY A 19 8.25 2.15 6.96
CA GLY A 19 6.98 2.13 7.69
C GLY A 19 5.82 1.39 7.02
N ALA A 20 6.07 0.49 6.05
CA ALA A 20 5.00 -0.33 5.43
C ALA A 20 4.20 -1.16 6.46
N VAL A 21 4.88 -1.81 7.41
CA VAL A 21 4.21 -2.57 8.51
C VAL A 21 3.39 -1.65 9.39
N THR A 22 4.00 -0.56 9.82
CA THR A 22 3.32 0.41 10.69
C THR A 22 2.09 0.98 10.01
N SER A 23 2.15 1.25 8.70
CA SER A 23 0.98 1.69 7.94
C SER A 23 -0.13 0.64 7.90
N THR A 24 0.18 -0.63 7.62
CA THR A 24 -0.85 -1.67 7.61
C THR A 24 -1.46 -1.89 8.99
N GLU A 25 -0.65 -1.86 10.06
CA GLU A 25 -1.15 -1.96 11.44
C GLU A 25 -2.07 -0.77 11.80
N LEU A 26 -1.68 0.46 11.46
CA LEU A 26 -2.47 1.66 11.74
C LEU A 26 -3.82 1.64 11.00
N VAL A 27 -3.83 1.27 9.71
CA VAL A 27 -5.07 1.18 8.93
C VAL A 27 -5.97 0.06 9.48
N ALA A 28 -5.40 -1.07 9.91
CA ALA A 28 -6.16 -2.16 10.50
C ALA A 28 -6.79 -1.75 11.85
N GLN A 29 -6.03 -1.08 12.71
CA GLN A 29 -6.55 -0.55 13.97
C GLN A 29 -7.67 0.47 13.74
N ALA A 30 -7.50 1.37 12.77
CA ALA A 30 -8.54 2.32 12.39
C ALA A 30 -9.82 1.61 11.91
N ALA A 31 -9.70 0.59 11.06
CA ALA A 31 -10.84 -0.20 10.60
C ALA A 31 -11.54 -0.96 11.74
N ILE A 32 -10.78 -1.54 12.69
CA ILE A 32 -11.33 -2.20 13.88
C ILE A 32 -12.08 -1.21 14.77
N ASN A 33 -11.53 0.00 14.95
CA ASN A 33 -12.19 1.07 15.70
C ASN A 33 -13.49 1.55 15.02
N GLU A 34 -13.60 1.42 13.70
CA GLU A 34 -14.84 1.62 12.93
C GLU A 34 -15.81 0.43 12.99
N GLY A 35 -15.53 -0.60 13.79
CA GLY A 35 -16.39 -1.78 13.97
C GLY A 35 -16.24 -2.86 12.89
N LYS A 36 -15.18 -2.80 12.07
CA LYS A 36 -14.90 -3.78 11.01
C LYS A 36 -13.96 -4.88 11.49
N TYR A 37 -13.82 -5.92 10.68
CA TYR A 37 -12.79 -6.94 10.87
C TYR A 37 -11.55 -6.57 10.06
N ALA A 38 -10.38 -6.58 10.67
CA ALA A 38 -9.12 -6.35 9.97
C ALA A 38 -8.04 -7.35 10.39
N GLN A 39 -7.13 -7.63 9.46
CA GLN A 39 -5.94 -8.45 9.68
C GLN A 39 -4.77 -7.78 8.96
N ALA A 40 -3.78 -7.29 9.70
CA ALA A 40 -2.53 -6.77 9.16
C ALA A 40 -1.37 -7.70 9.52
N PHE A 41 -0.46 -7.93 8.58
CA PHE A 41 0.71 -8.78 8.80
C PHE A 41 1.80 -8.49 7.76
N PRO A 42 3.08 -8.62 8.13
CA PRO A 42 4.17 -8.55 7.18
C PRO A 42 4.44 -9.88 6.46
N ALA A 43 5.19 -9.84 5.36
CA ALA A 43 5.96 -10.98 4.87
C ALA A 43 7.41 -10.57 4.64
N PHE A 44 8.30 -11.11 5.48
CA PHE A 44 9.73 -10.82 5.44
C PHE A 44 10.57 -12.09 5.42
N GLY A 45 11.65 -12.06 4.64
CA GLY A 45 12.72 -13.05 4.71
C GLY A 45 13.82 -12.64 5.71
N ALA A 46 15.08 -12.93 5.39
CA ALA A 46 16.24 -12.45 6.15
C ALA A 46 16.55 -10.97 5.84
N GLU A 47 15.59 -10.08 6.14
CA GLU A 47 15.66 -8.69 5.69
C GLU A 47 16.54 -7.80 6.55
N ARG A 48 17.19 -6.84 5.88
CA ARG A 48 18.01 -5.78 6.45
C ARG A 48 17.43 -4.43 6.08
N ARG A 49 17.83 -3.37 6.79
CA ARG A 49 17.43 -1.99 6.48
C ARG A 49 17.65 -1.68 4.98
N GLY A 50 16.65 -1.10 4.32
CA GLY A 50 16.69 -0.79 2.89
C GLY A 50 16.34 -1.94 1.93
N ALA A 51 16.25 -3.20 2.39
CA ALA A 51 15.77 -4.30 1.56
C ALA A 51 14.27 -4.12 1.22
N PRO A 52 13.79 -4.61 0.05
CA PRO A 52 12.36 -4.67 -0.25
C PRO A 52 11.61 -5.40 0.87
N VAL A 53 10.44 -4.86 1.21
CA VAL A 53 9.58 -5.25 2.33
C VAL A 53 8.17 -5.28 1.79
N VAL A 54 7.44 -6.36 2.07
CA VAL A 54 6.01 -6.47 1.75
C VAL A 54 5.19 -6.57 3.03
N ALA A 55 4.11 -5.80 3.11
CA ALA A 55 3.14 -5.90 4.18
C ALA A 55 1.72 -5.98 3.62
N PHE A 56 0.84 -6.62 4.36
CA PHE A 56 -0.51 -6.94 3.94
C PHE A 56 -1.51 -6.40 4.94
N ILE A 57 -2.67 -6.02 4.41
CA ILE A 57 -3.86 -5.77 5.22
C ILE A 57 -5.10 -6.30 4.50
N ARG A 58 -5.93 -7.00 5.26
CA ARG A 58 -7.29 -7.41 4.89
C ARG A 58 -8.29 -6.67 5.74
N ILE A 59 -9.38 -6.20 5.15
CA ILE A 59 -10.48 -5.54 5.86
C ILE A 59 -11.80 -6.07 5.32
N ASP A 60 -12.69 -6.48 6.21
CA ASP A 60 -14.06 -6.90 5.87
C ASP A 60 -15.06 -6.16 6.76
N SER A 61 -16.09 -5.60 6.14
CA SER A 61 -17.11 -4.78 6.81
C SER A 61 -18.13 -5.58 7.61
N SER A 62 -18.21 -6.90 7.45
CA SER A 62 -19.32 -7.72 7.99
C SER A 62 -18.91 -9.07 8.57
N ARG A 63 -17.77 -9.64 8.17
CA ARG A 63 -17.39 -11.02 8.50
C ARG A 63 -15.98 -11.13 9.07
N PRO A 64 -15.75 -12.03 10.06
CA PRO A 64 -14.40 -12.35 10.51
C PRO A 64 -13.52 -12.89 9.40
N ILE A 65 -12.30 -12.37 9.30
CA ILE A 65 -11.28 -12.81 8.33
C ILE A 65 -10.64 -14.11 8.83
N ARG A 66 -10.84 -15.20 8.08
CA ARG A 66 -10.30 -16.54 8.43
C ARG A 66 -9.05 -16.93 7.63
N VAL A 67 -8.79 -16.28 6.52
CA VAL A 67 -7.61 -16.53 5.66
C VAL A 67 -6.35 -16.12 6.42
N ARG A 68 -5.33 -16.99 6.42
CA ARG A 68 -4.02 -16.77 7.06
C ARG A 68 -2.88 -17.11 6.08
N ALA A 69 -2.91 -16.46 4.93
CA ALA A 69 -1.92 -16.59 3.88
C ALA A 69 -1.60 -15.20 3.31
N GLU A 70 -0.51 -15.09 2.55
CA GLU A 70 -0.18 -13.87 1.80
C GLU A 70 -1.31 -13.46 0.86
N ILE A 71 -1.39 -12.17 0.52
CA ILE A 71 -2.33 -11.66 -0.47
C ILE A 71 -1.69 -11.80 -1.86
N VAL A 72 -2.15 -12.80 -2.60
CA VAL A 72 -1.71 -13.07 -3.97
C VAL A 72 -2.47 -12.22 -4.98
N GLU A 73 -3.76 -11.95 -4.71
CA GLU A 73 -4.64 -11.17 -5.59
C GLU A 73 -5.16 -9.91 -4.88
N PRO A 74 -4.34 -8.85 -4.73
CA PRO A 74 -4.78 -7.63 -4.05
C PRO A 74 -5.80 -6.82 -4.88
N ASP A 75 -6.70 -6.12 -4.19
CA ASP A 75 -7.53 -5.05 -4.74
C ASP A 75 -6.72 -3.76 -4.92
N ILE A 76 -5.81 -3.47 -3.97
CA ILE A 76 -5.00 -2.26 -3.97
C ILE A 76 -3.53 -2.62 -3.70
N VAL A 77 -2.63 -2.03 -4.47
CA VAL A 77 -1.19 -2.07 -4.21
C VAL A 77 -0.70 -0.67 -3.86
N VAL A 78 0.02 -0.52 -2.75
CA VAL A 78 0.63 0.74 -2.33
C VAL A 78 2.14 0.63 -2.39
N VAL A 79 2.82 1.58 -3.03
CA VAL A 79 4.28 1.58 -3.22
C VAL A 79 4.87 2.83 -2.55
N LEU A 80 5.57 2.63 -1.43
CA LEU A 80 6.20 3.71 -0.66
C LEU A 80 7.47 4.27 -1.32
N ASP A 81 8.12 3.47 -2.16
CA ASP A 81 9.37 3.83 -2.83
C ASP A 81 9.27 3.50 -4.33
N PRO A 82 9.29 4.51 -5.22
CA PRO A 82 9.07 4.29 -6.65
C PRO A 82 10.20 3.48 -7.30
N SER A 83 11.39 3.38 -6.67
CA SER A 83 12.47 2.53 -7.18
C SER A 83 12.09 1.05 -7.17
N LEU A 84 11.14 0.62 -6.33
CA LEU A 84 10.68 -0.77 -6.27
C LEU A 84 9.99 -1.22 -7.56
N LEU A 85 9.39 -0.29 -8.33
CA LEU A 85 8.79 -0.58 -9.64
C LEU A 85 9.79 -1.20 -10.63
N ARG A 86 11.09 -0.97 -10.42
CA ARG A 86 12.18 -1.52 -11.26
C ARG A 86 12.85 -2.76 -10.67
N VAL A 87 12.58 -3.07 -9.40
CA VAL A 87 13.29 -4.13 -8.64
C VAL A 87 12.43 -5.37 -8.49
N VAL A 88 11.11 -5.20 -8.31
CA VAL A 88 10.15 -6.30 -8.14
C VAL A 88 8.89 -6.02 -8.96
N ASP A 89 8.19 -7.09 -9.33
CA ASP A 89 6.87 -6.96 -9.94
C ASP A 89 5.81 -6.62 -8.88
N VAL A 90 5.67 -5.33 -8.57
CA VAL A 90 4.72 -4.85 -7.55
C VAL A 90 3.26 -5.10 -7.96
N THR A 91 2.97 -5.23 -9.25
CA THR A 91 1.61 -5.41 -9.79
C THR A 91 1.24 -6.88 -9.98
N SER A 92 2.13 -7.82 -9.63
CA SER A 92 1.88 -9.25 -9.69
C SER A 92 0.58 -9.66 -8.97
N GLY A 93 -0.38 -10.19 -9.72
CA GLY A 93 -1.69 -10.59 -9.18
C GLY A 93 -2.65 -9.44 -8.84
N LEU A 94 -2.29 -8.18 -9.09
CA LEU A 94 -3.24 -7.06 -8.93
C LEU A 94 -4.47 -7.29 -9.81
N LYS A 95 -5.65 -7.32 -9.18
CA LYS A 95 -6.92 -7.59 -9.87
C LYS A 95 -7.13 -6.63 -11.05
N ALA A 96 -7.92 -7.05 -12.04
CA ALA A 96 -8.13 -6.25 -13.26
C ALA A 96 -8.73 -4.86 -12.98
N SER A 97 -9.59 -4.74 -11.97
CA SER A 97 -10.17 -3.48 -11.48
C SER A 97 -9.35 -2.84 -10.35
N GLY A 98 -8.14 -3.35 -10.08
CA GLY A 98 -7.32 -2.94 -8.96
C GLY A 98 -6.71 -1.55 -9.14
N ILE A 99 -6.25 -1.00 -8.02
CA ILE A 99 -5.68 0.34 -7.94
C ILE A 99 -4.21 0.24 -7.51
N LEU A 100 -3.34 0.97 -8.20
CA LEU A 100 -1.96 1.17 -7.80
C LEU A 100 -1.81 2.58 -7.21
N VAL A 101 -1.22 2.70 -6.02
CA VAL A 101 -0.92 3.98 -5.36
C VAL A 101 0.58 4.10 -5.20
N VAL A 102 1.21 5.13 -5.76
CA VAL A 102 2.67 5.25 -5.81
C VAL A 102 3.13 6.58 -5.23
N ASN A 103 4.08 6.53 -4.29
CA ASN A 103 4.87 7.70 -3.90
C ASN A 103 5.82 8.08 -5.04
N THR A 104 5.59 9.20 -5.71
CA THR A 104 6.44 9.70 -6.80
C THR A 104 6.13 11.16 -7.11
N PRO A 105 7.15 11.97 -7.49
CA PRO A 105 6.94 13.32 -8.04
C PRO A 105 6.35 13.31 -9.46
N LYS A 106 6.33 12.14 -10.12
CA LYS A 106 5.85 12.00 -11.50
C LYS A 106 4.33 11.96 -11.56
N GLU A 107 3.80 12.48 -12.66
CA GLU A 107 2.39 12.37 -12.97
C GLU A 107 2.01 10.91 -13.33
N PRO A 108 0.75 10.48 -13.13
CA PRO A 108 0.32 9.12 -13.44
C PRO A 108 0.63 8.68 -14.87
N GLU A 109 0.47 9.57 -15.86
CA GLU A 109 0.70 9.27 -17.28
C GLU A 109 2.16 8.90 -17.56
N GLU A 110 3.10 9.53 -16.86
CA GLU A 110 4.53 9.25 -17.00
C GLU A 110 4.87 7.85 -16.50
N ILE A 111 4.32 7.47 -15.33
CA ILE A 111 4.51 6.14 -14.74
C ILE A 111 3.84 5.07 -15.61
N ILE A 112 2.62 5.32 -16.09
CA ILE A 112 1.91 4.39 -17.00
C ILE A 112 2.75 4.13 -18.24
N LYS A 113 3.29 5.18 -18.86
CA LYS A 113 4.11 5.06 -20.07
C LYS A 113 5.43 4.34 -19.79
N GLU A 114 6.09 4.63 -18.68
CA GLU A 114 7.40 4.05 -18.33
C GLU A 114 7.33 2.56 -18.01
N PHE A 115 6.25 2.12 -17.34
CA PHE A 115 6.10 0.75 -16.85
C PHE A 115 5.03 -0.07 -17.57
N GLY A 116 4.36 0.50 -18.58
CA GLY A 116 3.32 -0.17 -19.36
C GLY A 116 2.11 -0.58 -18.53
N LEU A 117 1.72 0.25 -17.56
CA LEU A 117 0.64 -0.08 -16.63
C LEU A 117 -0.74 0.07 -17.27
N LYS A 118 -1.67 -0.80 -16.86
CA LYS A 118 -3.06 -0.84 -17.36
C LYS A 118 -4.12 -0.63 -16.27
N TRP A 119 -3.69 -0.48 -15.03
CA TRP A 119 -4.55 -0.32 -13.86
C TRP A 119 -4.78 1.16 -13.56
N SER A 120 -5.83 1.44 -12.79
CA SER A 120 -6.03 2.76 -12.19
C SER A 120 -4.80 3.11 -11.35
N LEU A 121 -4.24 4.30 -11.57
CA LEU A 121 -3.03 4.77 -10.90
C LEU A 121 -3.30 6.09 -10.17
N ALA A 122 -2.96 6.13 -8.89
CA ALA A 122 -2.85 7.34 -8.11
C ALA A 122 -1.37 7.59 -7.77
N THR A 123 -0.92 8.83 -7.93
CA THR A 123 0.42 9.27 -7.52
C THR A 123 0.34 10.38 -6.50
N VAL A 124 1.37 10.48 -5.66
CA VAL A 124 1.55 11.60 -4.71
C VAL A 124 3.03 11.76 -4.43
N ASP A 125 3.53 13.00 -4.34
CA ASP A 125 4.87 13.23 -3.79
C ASP A 125 4.83 13.26 -2.26
N ALA A 126 4.67 12.08 -1.66
CA ALA A 126 4.71 11.93 -0.21
C ALA A 126 6.10 12.25 0.36
N THR A 127 7.14 12.24 -0.47
CA THR A 127 8.52 12.56 -0.07
C THR A 127 8.69 14.06 0.14
N GLU A 128 8.22 14.87 -0.80
CA GLU A 128 8.19 16.33 -0.67
C GLU A 128 7.32 16.76 0.51
N ILE A 129 6.08 16.25 0.60
CA ILE A 129 5.17 16.52 1.72
C ILE A 129 5.84 16.24 3.07
N ALA A 130 6.49 15.09 3.22
CA ALA A 130 7.16 14.73 4.46
C ALA A 130 8.36 15.64 4.76
N ARG A 131 9.13 16.04 3.75
CA ARG A 131 10.27 16.96 3.91
C ARG A 131 9.81 18.35 4.35
N GLU A 132 8.75 18.88 3.76
CA GLU A 132 8.22 20.20 4.10
C GLU A 132 7.63 20.23 5.51
N LEU A 133 6.86 19.20 5.88
CA LEU A 133 6.12 19.20 7.15
C LEU A 133 6.91 18.64 8.34
N LEU A 134 7.75 17.63 8.10
CA LEU A 134 8.46 16.90 9.16
C LEU A 134 9.98 17.13 9.14
N GLY A 135 10.53 17.71 8.07
CA GLY A 135 11.97 17.85 7.88
C GLY A 135 12.70 16.54 7.54
N VAL A 136 11.99 15.41 7.47
CA VAL A 136 12.54 14.07 7.22
C VAL A 136 11.64 13.30 6.25
N PRO A 137 12.17 12.42 5.38
CA PRO A 137 11.40 11.73 4.35
C PRO A 137 10.64 10.50 4.89
N ILE A 138 9.82 10.71 5.92
CA ILE A 138 8.94 9.69 6.50
C ILE A 138 7.58 9.75 5.79
N VAL A 139 7.44 8.96 4.73
CA VAL A 139 6.33 9.07 3.76
C VAL A 139 5.07 8.32 4.15
N ASN A 140 5.16 7.41 5.12
CA ASN A 140 4.13 6.40 5.39
C ASN A 140 2.77 7.00 5.77
N THR A 141 2.73 8.08 6.56
CA THR A 141 1.47 8.76 6.95
C THR A 141 0.79 9.43 5.76
N ALA A 142 1.54 10.15 4.92
CA ALA A 142 1.00 10.77 3.72
C ALA A 142 0.47 9.70 2.74
N MET A 143 1.15 8.55 2.65
CA MET A 143 0.72 7.42 1.83
C MET A 143 -0.55 6.74 2.34
N ILE A 144 -0.81 6.72 3.67
CA ILE A 144 -2.12 6.31 4.19
C ILE A 144 -3.21 7.26 3.70
N GLY A 145 -2.96 8.57 3.71
CA GLY A 145 -3.90 9.56 3.16
C GLY A 145 -4.19 9.33 1.67
N ALA A 146 -3.15 9.06 0.89
CA ALA A 146 -3.27 8.75 -0.53
C ALA A 146 -4.08 7.47 -0.78
N LEU A 147 -3.83 6.40 0.00
CA LEU A 147 -4.63 5.18 -0.05
C LEU A 147 -6.13 5.48 0.17
N LEU A 148 -6.46 6.20 1.25
CA LEU A 148 -7.85 6.49 1.62
C LEU A 148 -8.57 7.38 0.61
N LYS A 149 -7.83 8.18 -0.17
CA LYS A 149 -8.40 9.04 -1.21
C LYS A 149 -8.60 8.30 -2.53
N ALA A 150 -7.78 7.29 -2.79
CA ALA A 150 -7.80 6.49 -4.02
C ALA A 150 -8.84 5.37 -3.99
N GLU A 151 -9.20 4.88 -2.80
CA GLU A 151 -10.27 3.90 -2.56
C GLU A 151 -11.69 4.48 -2.78
#